data_AF-A0A645H0N2-F1
#
_entry.id   AF-A0A645H0N2-F1
#
_cell.length_a   1.000
_cell.length_b   1.000
_cell.length_c   1.000
_cell.angle_alpha   90.00
_cell.angle_beta   90.00
_cell.angle_gamma   90.00
#
_symmetry.space_group_name_H-M   'P 1'
#
loop_
_entity.id
_entity.type
_entity.pdbx_description
1 polymer ?
#
loop_
_entity_poly.entity_id
_entity_poly.type
_entity_poly.pdbx_seq_one_letter_code
_entity_poly.pdbx_strand_id
1 'polypeptide(L)'
;MSWIFWPWYQEVIPESNIAKFQRMLHLYPSPSAGNDGEYFIFGRDDKRYDEYGRDNSMRRLLLSLLEAGKPLRAGGMFLLREEIERLGPAAAR
;
A
#
# COMPACT_ATOMS: atom_id res chain seq x y z
N MET A 1 7.68 -7.29 -4.34
CA MET A 1 6.79 -7.09 -3.18
C MET A 1 6.58 -5.61 -2.98
N SER A 2 5.37 -5.16 -2.66
CA SER A 2 5.04 -3.73 -2.61
C SER A 2 4.16 -3.38 -1.41
N TRP A 3 4.37 -2.18 -0.89
CA TRP A 3 3.62 -1.61 0.23
C TRP A 3 2.13 -1.42 -0.12
N ILE A 4 1.81 -1.16 -1.39
CA ILE A 4 0.41 -0.99 -1.84
C ILE A 4 -0.41 -2.29 -1.79
N PHE A 5 0.20 -3.43 -1.46
CA PHE A 5 -0.49 -4.73 -1.36
C PHE A 5 -0.73 -5.18 0.07
N TRP A 6 -0.62 -4.28 1.05
CA TRP A 6 -1.11 -4.55 2.40
C TRP A 6 -2.65 -4.63 2.40
N PRO A 7 -3.29 -5.79 2.65
CA PRO A 7 -4.74 -5.95 2.46
C PRO A 7 -5.60 -5.06 3.37
N TRP A 8 -5.05 -4.60 4.49
CA TRP A 8 -5.69 -3.71 5.46
C TRP A 8 -6.22 -2.41 4.83
N TYR A 9 -5.62 -1.94 3.73
CA TYR A 9 -6.13 -0.76 3.02
C TYR A 9 -7.56 -0.91 2.50
N GLN A 10 -8.03 -2.14 2.22
CA GLN A 10 -9.43 -2.36 1.83
C GLN A 10 -10.42 -2.02 2.95
N GLU A 11 -9.98 -2.06 4.21
CA GLU A 11 -10.82 -1.76 5.39
C GLU A 11 -10.78 -0.27 5.74
N VAL A 12 -9.59 0.34 5.74
CA VAL A 12 -9.42 1.70 6.27
C VAL A 12 -9.47 2.82 5.24
N ILE A 13 -9.23 2.50 3.97
CA ILE A 13 -9.33 3.44 2.85
C ILE A 13 -10.06 2.79 1.65
N PRO A 14 -11.28 2.24 1.86
CA PRO A 14 -11.99 1.39 0.88
C PRO A 14 -12.23 2.07 -0.47
N GLU A 15 -12.34 3.39 -0.47
CA GLU A 15 -12.63 4.21 -1.65
C GLU A 15 -11.38 4.64 -2.44
N SER A 16 -10.19 4.38 -1.90
CA SER A 16 -8.92 4.74 -2.55
C SER A 16 -8.68 3.92 -3.82
N ASN A 17 -7.88 4.49 -4.73
CA ASN A 17 -7.42 3.76 -5.92
C ASN A 17 -6.63 2.50 -5.54
N ILE A 18 -5.92 2.51 -4.41
CA ILE A 18 -5.20 1.33 -3.90
C ILE A 18 -6.19 0.22 -3.54
N ALA A 19 -7.21 0.51 -2.73
CA ALA A 19 -8.19 -0.50 -2.32
C ALA A 19 -8.99 -1.02 -3.53
N LYS A 20 -9.37 -0.14 -4.46
CA LYS A 20 -10.04 -0.53 -5.72
C LYS A 20 -9.18 -1.45 -6.57
N PHE A 21 -7.89 -1.13 -6.72
CA PHE A 21 -6.94 -1.96 -7.47
C PHE A 21 -6.71 -3.32 -6.77
N GLN A 22 -6.52 -3.32 -5.45
CA GLN A 22 -6.35 -4.55 -4.67
C GLN A 22 -7.52 -5.53 -4.83
N ARG A 23 -8.76 -5.05 -4.92
CA ARG A 23 -9.96 -5.90 -5.12
C ARG A 23 -10.00 -6.62 -6.48
N MET A 24 -9.16 -6.21 -7.42
CA MET A 24 -9.05 -6.84 -8.74
C MET A 24 -8.03 -7.99 -8.75
N LEU A 25 -7.28 -8.19 -7.67
CA LEU A 25 -6.09 -9.04 -7.60
C LEU A 25 -6.22 -10.13 -6.53
N HIS A 26 -5.42 -11.19 -6.68
CA HIS A 26 -5.18 -12.15 -5.59
C HIS A 26 -3.99 -11.69 -4.77
N LEU A 27 -4.24 -11.30 -3.51
CA LEU A 27 -3.19 -10.85 -2.59
C LEU A 27 -2.61 -12.02 -1.81
N TYR A 28 -1.30 -11.97 -1.56
CA TYR A 28 -0.61 -12.94 -0.69
C TYR A 28 0.41 -12.26 0.21
N PRO A 29 0.69 -12.82 1.40
CA PRO A 29 1.62 -12.23 2.35
C PRO A 29 3.06 -12.21 1.79
N SER A 30 3.81 -11.19 2.18
CA SER A 30 5.22 -11.01 1.88
C SER A 30 6.01 -10.74 3.15
N PRO A 31 7.28 -11.17 3.25
CA PRO A 31 8.21 -10.57 4.20
C PRO A 31 8.17 -9.04 4.11
N SER A 32 8.20 -8.39 5.27
CA SER A 32 8.05 -6.94 5.46
C SER A 32 9.03 -6.50 6.54
N ALA A 33 9.67 -5.35 6.35
CA ALA A 33 10.67 -4.81 7.28
C ALA A 33 10.05 -3.93 8.39
N GLY A 34 8.78 -3.57 8.27
CA GLY A 34 8.07 -2.76 9.26
C GLY A 34 8.05 -1.26 8.93
N ASN A 35 8.77 -0.84 7.90
CA ASN A 35 8.77 0.51 7.34
C ASN A 35 8.37 0.52 5.85
N ASP A 36 7.71 -0.53 5.38
CA ASP A 36 7.34 -0.70 3.98
C ASP A 36 6.47 0.46 3.48
N GLY A 37 6.96 1.16 2.45
CA GLY A 37 6.27 2.31 1.86
C GLY A 37 6.64 3.68 2.45
N GLU A 38 7.38 3.74 3.56
CA GLU A 38 7.76 4.99 4.22
C GLU A 38 8.48 5.94 3.26
N TYR A 39 9.57 5.48 2.64
CA TYR A 39 10.32 6.26 1.65
C TYR A 39 9.46 6.67 0.44
N PHE A 40 8.56 5.81 -0.05
CA PHE A 40 7.72 6.11 -1.21
C PHE A 40 6.68 7.21 -0.93
N ILE A 41 6.21 7.32 0.32
CA ILE A 41 5.16 8.26 0.71
C ILE A 41 5.74 9.60 1.17
N PHE A 42 6.86 9.56 1.88
CA PHE A 42 7.46 10.74 2.51
C PHE A 42 8.75 11.22 1.84
N GLY A 43 9.39 10.40 0.99
CA GLY A 43 10.70 10.69 0.40
C GLY A 43 11.87 10.57 1.39
N ARG A 44 11.62 10.00 2.57
CA ARG A 44 12.57 9.82 3.68
C ARG A 44 12.09 8.68 4.59
N ASP A 45 13.01 8.10 5.36
CA ASP A 45 12.78 7.00 6.31
C ASP A 45 13.68 7.09 7.56
N ASP A 46 14.07 8.32 7.91
CA ASP A 46 14.97 8.67 9.00
C ASP A 46 14.30 8.77 10.38
N LYS A 47 13.04 8.37 10.51
CA LYS A 47 12.25 8.31 11.76
C LYS A 47 11.99 9.65 12.46
N ARG A 48 12.30 10.79 11.83
CA ARG A 48 11.96 12.14 12.33
C ARG A 48 10.49 12.47 12.03
N TYR A 49 9.58 11.68 12.59
CA TYR A 49 8.13 11.69 12.26
C TYR A 49 7.43 13.03 12.52
N ASP A 50 7.97 13.85 13.41
CA ASP A 50 7.53 15.22 13.66
C ASP A 50 7.69 16.10 12.41
N GLU A 51 8.70 15.84 11.58
CA GLU A 51 8.99 16.60 10.35
C GLU A 51 8.27 16.07 9.10
N TYR A 52 7.54 14.95 9.22
CA TYR A 52 6.92 14.32 8.05
C TYR A 52 5.67 15.11 7.63
N GLY A 53 5.47 15.24 6.32
CA GLY A 53 4.31 15.93 5.76
C GLY A 53 2.98 15.25 6.13
N ARG A 54 1.95 16.05 6.42
CA ARG A 54 0.59 15.59 6.79
C ARG A 54 -0.49 16.11 5.83
N ASP A 55 -0.10 16.45 4.62
CA ASP A 55 -0.89 17.14 3.59
C ASP A 55 -2.04 16.32 3.01
N ASN A 56 -1.95 14.98 3.03
CA ASN A 56 -3.03 14.11 2.54
C ASN A 56 -3.39 12.99 3.52
N SER A 57 -4.53 12.34 3.28
CA SER A 57 -5.08 11.29 4.15
C SER A 57 -4.15 10.09 4.29
N MET A 58 -3.47 9.68 3.22
CA MET A 58 -2.52 8.56 3.27
C MET A 58 -1.33 8.88 4.17
N ARG A 59 -0.72 10.07 4.01
CA ARG A 59 0.37 10.52 4.86
C ARG A 59 -0.03 10.56 6.33
N ARG A 60 -1.20 11.12 6.64
CA ARG A 60 -1.74 11.14 8.01
C ARG A 60 -1.96 9.73 8.58
N LEU A 61 -2.55 8.83 7.78
CA LEU A 61 -2.81 7.45 8.16
C LEU A 61 -1.52 6.70 8.51
N LEU A 62 -0.56 6.66 7.59
CA LEU A 62 0.68 5.90 7.79
C LEU A 62 1.54 6.50 8.90
N LEU A 63 1.58 7.83 9.01
CA LEU A 63 2.34 8.49 10.07
C LEU A 63 1.77 8.18 11.46
N SER A 64 0.45 8.11 11.61
CA SER A 64 -0.18 7.71 12.89
C SER A 64 0.20 6.28 13.32
N LEU A 65 0.44 5.38 12.36
CA LEU A 65 0.92 4.04 12.67
C LEU A 65 2.39 4.07 13.12
N LEU A 66 3.23 4.80 12.40
CA LEU A 66 4.66 4.96 12.71
C LEU A 66 4.87 5.60 14.09
N GLU A 67 4.13 6.66 14.40
CA GLU A 67 4.16 7.33 15.72
C GLU A 67 3.67 6.41 16.85
N ALA A 68 2.73 5.51 16.55
CA ALA A 68 2.25 4.49 17.49
C ALA A 68 3.19 3.26 17.59
N GLY A 69 4.34 3.27 16.92
CA GLY A 69 5.27 2.13 16.87
C GLY A 69 4.70 0.89 16.16
N LYS A 70 3.65 1.05 15.36
CA LYS A 70 3.04 -0.03 14.59
C LYS A 70 3.77 -0.19 13.25
N PRO A 71 4.00 -1.44 12.81
CA PRO A 71 4.71 -1.70 11.58
C PRO A 71 3.86 -1.34 10.36
N LEU A 72 4.50 -0.74 9.35
CA LEU A 72 3.98 -0.73 7.99
C LEU A 72 4.32 -2.07 7.33
N ARG A 73 3.40 -2.59 6.51
CA ARG A 73 3.54 -3.93 5.89
C ARG A 73 3.47 -3.84 4.37
N ALA A 74 4.01 -4.86 3.73
CA ALA A 74 3.92 -5.11 2.29
C ALA A 74 3.23 -6.43 1.98
N GLY A 75 2.87 -6.59 0.71
CA GLY A 75 2.32 -7.84 0.18
C GLY A 75 2.82 -8.11 -1.24
N GLY A 76 2.38 -9.25 -1.75
CA GLY A 76 2.46 -9.59 -3.16
C GLY A 76 1.06 -9.66 -3.78
N MET A 77 1.04 -9.68 -5.10
CA MET A 77 -0.18 -9.95 -5.86
C MET A 77 0.11 -10.88 -7.03
N PHE A 78 -0.91 -11.59 -7.47
CA PHE A 78 -0.92 -12.26 -8.76
C PHE A 78 -2.31 -12.14 -9.41
N LEU A 79 -2.34 -12.43 -10.71
CA LEU A 79 -3.54 -12.58 -11.50
C LEU A 79 -3.45 -13.91 -12.25
N LEU A 80 -4.60 -14.55 -12.45
CA LEU A 80 -4.69 -15.61 -13.43
C LEU A 80 -4.71 -15.00 -14.83
N ARG A 81 -4.29 -15.79 -15.83
CA ARG A 81 -4.22 -15.33 -17.23
C ARG A 81 -5.57 -14.79 -17.70
N GLU A 82 -6.64 -15.46 -17.32
CA GLU A 82 -8.02 -15.15 -17.68
C GLU A 82 -8.53 -13.86 -17.02
N GLU A 83 -7.84 -13.36 -15.99
CA GLU A 83 -8.26 -12.18 -15.23
C GLU A 83 -7.53 -10.91 -15.68
N ILE A 84 -6.56 -11.02 -16.60
CA ILE A 84 -5.78 -9.88 -17.12
C ILE A 84 -6.69 -8.81 -17.72
N GLU A 85 -7.78 -9.21 -18.38
CA GLU A 85 -8.74 -8.29 -18.99
C GLU A 85 -9.38 -7.33 -17.97
N ARG A 86 -9.44 -7.71 -16.68
CA ARG A 86 -9.94 -6.83 -15.62
C ARG A 86 -9.09 -5.57 -15.46
N LEU A 87 -7.79 -5.63 -15.75
CA LEU A 87 -6.87 -4.49 -15.66
C LEU A 87 -7.07 -3.45 -16.77
N GLY A 88 -7.92 -3.75 -17.75
CA GLY A 88 -8.27 -2.86 -18.84
C GLY A 88 -7.54 -3.17 -20.15
N PRO A 89 -7.89 -2.45 -21.23
CA PRO A 89 -7.53 -2.83 -22.60
C PRO A 89 -6.02 -2.89 -22.89
N ALA A 90 -5.22 -2.16 -22.12
CA ALA A 90 -3.76 -2.12 -22.28
C ALA A 90 -3.05 -3.36 -21.72
N ALA A 91 -3.71 -4.13 -20.85
CA ALA A 91 -3.11 -5.30 -20.19
C ALA A 91 -3.20 -6.59 -21.04
N ALA A 92 -4.09 -6.63 -22.03
CA ALA A 92 -4.37 -7.81 -22.86
C ALA A 92 -3.50 -7.91 -24.14
N ARG A 93 -2.39 -7.17 -24.21
CA ARG A 93 -1.48 -7.12 -25.38
C ARG A 93 -0.22 -7.93 -25.16
#